data_AF-A0A7Y6YA61-F1
#
_entry.id   AF-A0A7Y6YA61-F1
#
_cell.length_a   1.000
_cell.length_b   1.000
_cell.length_c   1.000
_cell.angle_alpha   90.00
_cell.angle_beta   90.00
_cell.angle_gamma   90.00
#
_symmetry.space_group_name_H-M   'P 1'
#
loop_
_entity.id
_entity.type
_entity.pdbx_description
1 polymer ?
#
loop_
_entity_poly.entity_id
_entity_poly.type
_entity_poly.pdbx_seq_one_letter_code
_entity_poly.pdbx_strand_id
1 'polypeptide(L)'
;MNWTDWVIVGIIALSGLLSLKRGFLREAMSLISWIVAFILARLFAGVLSTHLTSFLPDQSAALMAAFAMLFVATLLVGSLIQMLVIALVRATGLSATDRLLGVGFGAVRGGLVIVVMVALLRVTPVATNEWWQSSSLIPHFVLLEGWTKDMAKQLGAAIWDASSSS
;
A
#
# COMPACT_ATOMS: atom_id res chain seq x y z
N MET A 1 -4.53 5.44 28.93
CA MET A 1 -4.19 6.02 27.62
C MET A 1 -3.08 7.04 27.80
N ASN A 2 -1.94 6.83 27.13
CA ASN A 2 -0.79 7.73 27.21
C ASN A 2 -0.65 8.58 25.94
N TRP A 3 0.41 9.39 25.83
CA TRP A 3 0.64 10.25 24.67
C TRP A 3 0.80 9.46 23.36
N THR A 4 1.32 8.23 23.41
CA THR A 4 1.44 7.33 22.25
C THR A 4 0.06 6.97 21.69
N ASP A 5 -0.91 6.71 22.55
CA ASP A 5 -2.29 6.43 22.13
C ASP A 5 -2.90 7.63 21.38
N TRP A 6 -2.63 8.85 21.85
CA TRP A 6 -3.05 10.07 21.16
C TRP A 6 -2.38 10.26 19.80
N VAL A 7 -1.10 9.87 19.66
CA VAL A 7 -0.40 9.87 18.36
C VAL A 7 -1.04 8.87 17.40
N ILE A 8 -1.33 7.65 17.87
CA ILE A 8 -2.00 6.61 17.05
C ILE A 8 -3.37 7.10 16.57
N VAL A 9 -4.20 7.61 17.48
CA VAL A 9 -5.51 8.17 17.14
C VAL A 9 -5.35 9.35 16.19
N GLY A 10 -4.38 10.23 16.41
CA GLY A 10 -4.08 11.36 15.55
C GLY A 10 -3.73 10.94 14.12
N ILE A 11 -2.92 9.90 13.94
CA ILE A 11 -2.55 9.37 12.62
C ILE A 11 -3.78 8.79 11.91
N ILE A 12 -4.60 7.99 12.60
CA ILE A 12 -5.81 7.39 12.03
C ILE A 12 -6.82 8.47 11.66
N ALA A 13 -7.06 9.41 12.57
CA ALA A 13 -7.96 10.54 12.35
C ALA A 13 -7.49 11.42 11.19
N LEU A 14 -6.19 11.76 11.13
CA LEU A 14 -5.61 12.53 10.04
C LEU A 14 -5.74 11.79 8.71
N SER A 15 -5.44 10.50 8.67
CA SER A 15 -5.59 9.67 7.46
C SER A 15 -7.04 9.63 6.97
N GLY A 16 -8.00 9.48 7.90
CA GLY A 16 -9.44 9.57 7.61
C GLY A 16 -9.84 10.96 7.08
N LEU A 17 -9.37 12.03 7.73
CA LEU A 17 -9.69 13.42 7.37
C LEU A 17 -9.11 13.81 6.00
N LEU A 18 -7.89 13.37 5.69
CA LEU A 18 -7.28 13.54 4.37
C LEU A 18 -8.06 12.79 3.30
N SER A 19 -8.55 11.59 3.63
CA SER A 19 -9.35 10.77 2.72
C SER A 19 -10.78 11.34 2.51
N LEU A 20 -11.32 12.09 3.48
CA LEU A 20 -12.56 12.85 3.29
C LEU A 20 -12.43 13.90 2.17
N LYS A 21 -11.26 14.53 2.03
CA LYS A 21 -11.01 15.51 0.95
C LYS A 21 -10.79 14.83 -0.40
N ARG A 22 -10.17 13.65 -0.40
CA ARG A 22 -9.76 12.94 -1.63
C ARG A 22 -10.83 12.02 -2.21
N GLY A 23 -11.64 11.39 -1.36
CA GLY A 23 -12.65 10.40 -1.73
C GLY A 23 -12.10 8.96 -1.72
N PHE A 24 -12.96 7.98 -1.41
CA PHE A 24 -12.60 6.55 -1.42
C PHE A 24 -12.09 6.10 -2.79
N LEU A 25 -12.83 6.43 -3.85
CA LEU A 25 -12.54 5.96 -5.20
C LEU A 25 -11.17 6.41 -5.68
N ARG A 26 -10.78 7.64 -5.33
CA ARG A 26 -9.44 8.15 -5.65
C ARG A 26 -8.37 7.31 -4.98
N GLU A 27 -8.53 7.04 -3.69
CA GLU A 27 -7.57 6.27 -2.91
C GLU A 27 -7.51 4.79 -3.37
N ALA A 28 -8.67 4.18 -3.65
CA ALA A 28 -8.77 2.80 -4.13
C ALA A 28 -8.18 2.63 -5.54
N MET A 29 -8.53 3.52 -6.49
CA MET A 29 -7.97 3.49 -7.85
C MET A 29 -6.46 3.70 -7.85
N SER A 30 -5.95 4.57 -6.97
CA SER A 30 -4.50 4.74 -6.80
C SER A 30 -3.86 3.42 -6.36
N LEU A 31 -4.42 2.76 -5.34
CA LEU A 31 -3.86 1.51 -4.81
C LEU A 31 -3.89 0.39 -5.87
N ILE A 32 -4.99 0.26 -6.61
CA ILE A 32 -5.11 -0.68 -7.74
C ILE A 32 -4.07 -0.36 -8.82
N SER A 33 -3.89 0.91 -9.18
CA SER A 33 -2.93 1.32 -10.20
C SER A 33 -1.50 0.94 -9.81
N TRP A 34 -1.13 1.09 -8.53
CA TRP A 34 0.17 0.66 -8.02
C TRP A 34 0.37 -0.86 -8.12
N ILE A 35 -0.65 -1.66 -7.77
CA ILE A 35 -0.60 -3.12 -7.88
C ILE A 35 -0.45 -3.55 -9.35
N VAL A 36 -1.29 -3.00 -10.23
CA VAL A 36 -1.26 -3.30 -11.67
C VAL A 36 0.08 -2.89 -12.29
N ALA A 37 0.59 -1.69 -11.95
CA ALA A 37 1.89 -1.23 -12.40
C ALA A 37 3.02 -2.17 -11.97
N PHE A 38 3.00 -2.64 -10.73
CA PHE A 38 4.00 -3.59 -10.24
C PHE A 38 3.93 -4.93 -10.99
N ILE A 39 2.72 -5.47 -11.19
CA ILE A 39 2.51 -6.73 -11.92
C ILE A 39 2.99 -6.59 -13.37
N LEU A 40 2.54 -5.56 -14.09
CA LEU A 40 2.93 -5.35 -15.49
C LEU A 40 4.43 -5.09 -15.63
N ALA A 41 5.00 -4.26 -14.77
CA ALA A 41 6.45 -4.06 -14.76
C ALA A 41 7.19 -5.37 -14.51
N ARG A 42 6.72 -6.22 -13.58
CA ARG A 42 7.38 -7.50 -13.29
C ARG A 42 7.29 -8.49 -14.45
N LEU A 43 6.13 -8.56 -15.10
CA LEU A 43 5.89 -9.48 -16.23
C LEU A 43 6.64 -9.05 -17.50
N PHE A 44 6.66 -7.75 -17.81
CA PHE A 44 7.16 -7.26 -19.10
C PHE A 44 8.57 -6.68 -19.06
N ALA A 45 9.17 -6.44 -17.87
CA ALA A 45 10.53 -5.89 -17.76
C ALA A 45 11.57 -6.75 -18.47
N GLY A 46 11.45 -8.08 -18.40
CA GLY A 46 12.37 -8.99 -19.10
C GLY A 46 12.37 -8.75 -20.61
N VAL A 47 11.18 -8.69 -21.22
CA VAL A 47 11.03 -8.45 -22.67
C VAL A 47 11.61 -7.09 -23.04
N LEU A 48 11.19 -6.02 -22.35
CA LEU A 48 11.63 -4.67 -22.66
C LEU A 48 13.15 -4.49 -22.44
N SER A 49 13.73 -5.18 -21.47
CA SER A 49 15.17 -5.09 -21.18
C SER A 49 16.04 -5.52 -22.37
N THR A 50 15.58 -6.46 -23.20
CA THR A 50 16.34 -6.93 -24.37
C THR A 50 16.50 -5.85 -25.45
N HIS A 51 15.59 -4.88 -25.50
CA HIS A 51 15.72 -3.72 -26.39
C HIS A 51 16.66 -2.66 -25.79
N LEU A 52 16.73 -2.59 -24.46
CA LEU A 52 17.56 -1.64 -23.71
C LEU A 52 19.02 -2.04 -23.61
N THR A 53 19.37 -3.31 -23.81
CA THR A 53 20.78 -3.76 -23.77
C THR A 53 21.67 -3.09 -24.81
N SER A 54 21.06 -2.57 -25.89
CA SER A 54 21.76 -1.76 -26.90
C SER A 54 22.25 -0.41 -26.36
N PHE A 55 21.59 0.13 -25.33
CA PHE A 55 21.93 1.40 -24.68
C PHE A 55 22.59 1.21 -23.31
N LEU A 56 22.23 0.15 -22.58
CA LEU A 56 22.79 -0.23 -21.29
C LEU A 56 23.47 -1.60 -21.41
N PRO A 57 24.81 -1.66 -21.51
CA PRO A 57 25.54 -2.92 -21.65
C PRO A 57 25.36 -3.85 -20.44
N ASP A 58 25.14 -3.29 -19.25
CA ASP A 58 24.86 -4.07 -18.05
C ASP A 58 23.42 -4.58 -18.03
N GLN A 59 23.26 -5.90 -18.03
CA GLN A 59 21.96 -6.57 -18.09
C GLN A 59 21.12 -6.27 -16.84
N SER A 60 21.75 -6.15 -15.67
CA SER A 60 21.04 -5.79 -14.44
C SER A 60 20.49 -4.37 -14.51
N ALA A 61 21.30 -3.40 -14.95
CA ALA A 61 20.85 -2.02 -15.16
C ALA A 61 19.75 -1.92 -16.23
N ALA A 62 19.86 -2.65 -17.35
CA ALA A 62 18.83 -2.66 -18.40
C ALA A 62 17.49 -3.20 -17.88
N LEU A 63 17.50 -4.27 -17.07
CA LEU A 63 16.31 -4.83 -16.44
C LEU A 63 15.68 -3.86 -15.44
N MET A 64 16.49 -3.21 -14.61
CA MET A 64 16.00 -2.19 -13.65
C MET A 64 15.39 -1.00 -14.37
N ALA A 65 16.02 -0.52 -15.44
CA ALA A 65 15.51 0.57 -16.26
C ALA A 65 14.20 0.19 -16.96
N ALA A 66 14.11 -1.02 -17.53
CA ALA A 66 12.90 -1.54 -18.15
C ALA A 66 11.74 -1.63 -17.15
N PHE A 67 12.01 -2.18 -15.96
CA PHE A 67 11.03 -2.24 -14.88
C PHE A 67 10.55 -0.86 -14.48
N ALA A 68 11.47 0.09 -14.23
CA ALA A 68 11.12 1.45 -13.84
C ALA A 68 10.29 2.16 -14.92
N MET A 69 10.66 2.03 -16.19
CA MET A 69 9.90 2.62 -17.30
C MET A 69 8.49 2.05 -17.39
N LEU A 70 8.33 0.72 -17.38
CA LEU A 70 7.01 0.09 -17.43
C LEU A 70 6.15 0.46 -16.23
N PHE A 71 6.77 0.50 -15.05
CA PHE A 71 6.10 0.88 -13.82
C PHE A 71 5.56 2.31 -13.90
N VAL A 72 6.41 3.28 -14.26
CA VAL A 72 6.02 4.68 -14.40
C VAL A 72 5.01 4.87 -15.54
N ALA A 73 5.24 4.26 -16.70
CA ALA A 73 4.31 4.34 -17.84
C ALA A 73 2.92 3.82 -17.46
N THR A 74 2.86 2.69 -16.75
CA THR A 74 1.59 2.13 -16.28
C THR A 74 0.90 3.04 -15.26
N LEU A 75 1.65 3.63 -14.32
CA LEU A 75 1.09 4.60 -13.38
C LEU A 75 0.54 5.84 -14.08
N LEU A 76 1.21 6.33 -15.12
CA LEU A 76 0.73 7.46 -15.92
C LEU A 76 -0.60 7.13 -16.61
N VAL A 77 -0.68 5.97 -17.27
CA VAL A 77 -1.93 5.50 -17.90
C VAL A 77 -3.03 5.28 -16.85
N GLY A 78 -2.70 4.64 -15.74
CA GLY A 78 -3.61 4.43 -14.61
C GLY A 78 -4.15 5.74 -14.04
N SER A 79 -3.30 6.76 -13.93
CA SER A 79 -3.71 8.10 -13.47
C SER A 79 -4.72 8.76 -14.43
N LEU A 80 -4.56 8.56 -15.74
CA LEU A 80 -5.48 9.07 -16.74
C LEU A 80 -6.85 8.38 -16.63
N ILE A 81 -6.86 7.06 -16.52
CA ILE A 81 -8.09 6.27 -16.29
C ILE A 81 -8.76 6.70 -14.99
N GLN A 82 -7.98 6.85 -13.92
CA GLN A 82 -8.46 7.31 -12.62
C GLN A 82 -9.14 8.69 -12.72
N MET A 83 -8.57 9.64 -13.49
CA MET A 83 -9.18 10.95 -13.69
C MET A 83 -10.56 10.83 -14.36
N LEU A 84 -10.70 9.97 -15.37
CA LEU A 84 -11.98 9.72 -16.05
C LEU A 84 -13.01 9.10 -15.10
N VAL A 85 -12.62 8.06 -14.36
CA VAL A 85 -13.49 7.37 -13.40
C VAL A 85 -13.99 8.34 -12.31
N ILE A 86 -13.10 9.19 -11.79
CA ILE A 86 -13.47 10.21 -10.81
C ILE A 86 -14.41 11.25 -11.42
N ALA A 87 -14.21 11.66 -12.67
CA ALA A 87 -15.10 12.58 -13.35
C ALA A 87 -16.52 12.00 -13.51
N LEU A 88 -16.63 10.71 -13.85
CA LEU A 88 -17.92 10.00 -13.96
C LEU A 88 -18.66 9.97 -12.62
N VAL A 89 -17.99 9.64 -11.51
CA VAL A 89 -18.62 9.62 -10.18
C VAL A 89 -19.01 11.01 -9.70
N ARG A 90 -18.27 12.05 -10.09
CA ARG A 90 -18.69 13.43 -9.81
C ARG A 90 -19.94 13.79 -10.60
N ALA A 91 -20.07 13.33 -11.84
CA ALA A 91 -21.25 13.58 -12.68
C ALA A 91 -22.53 12.92 -12.14
N THR A 92 -22.43 11.78 -11.44
CA THR A 92 -23.60 11.12 -10.83
C THR A 92 -24.07 11.78 -9.52
N GLY A 93 -23.34 12.77 -8.99
CA GLY A 93 -23.68 13.44 -7.72
C GLY A 93 -23.36 12.62 -6.46
N LEU A 94 -22.80 11.42 -6.59
CA LEU A 94 -22.47 10.52 -5.47
C LEU A 94 -21.20 10.93 -4.70
N SER A 95 -20.71 12.17 -4.87
CA SER A 95 -19.47 12.64 -4.24
C SER A 95 -19.54 12.64 -2.71
N ALA A 96 -20.71 12.79 -2.09
CA ALA A 96 -20.85 12.75 -0.63
C ALA A 96 -20.59 11.34 -0.08
N THR A 97 -21.22 10.31 -0.67
CA THR A 97 -21.02 8.91 -0.30
C THR A 97 -19.57 8.48 -0.51
N ASP A 98 -18.96 8.86 -1.63
CA ASP A 98 -17.54 8.59 -1.91
C ASP A 98 -16.60 9.16 -0.83
N ARG A 99 -16.87 10.37 -0.34
CA ARG A 99 -16.09 10.99 0.74
C ARG A 99 -16.28 10.29 2.08
N LEU A 100 -17.51 9.87 2.41
CA LEU A 100 -17.81 9.14 3.64
C LEU A 100 -17.12 7.77 3.67
N LEU A 101 -17.22 7.01 2.58
CA LEU A 101 -16.47 5.77 2.40
C LEU A 101 -14.95 6.02 2.47
N GLY A 102 -14.52 7.18 1.97
CA GLY A 102 -13.13 7.63 2.03
C GLY A 102 -12.60 7.72 3.45
N VAL A 103 -13.41 8.19 4.41
CA VAL A 103 -13.00 8.25 5.83
C VAL A 103 -12.70 6.85 6.37
N GLY A 104 -13.58 5.88 6.12
CA GLY A 104 -13.38 4.49 6.55
C GLY A 104 -12.12 3.88 5.94
N PHE A 105 -11.93 4.05 4.64
CA PHE A 105 -10.72 3.60 3.96
C PHE A 105 -9.46 4.30 4.48
N GLY A 106 -9.53 5.59 4.73
CA GLY A 106 -8.46 6.39 5.33
C GLY A 106 -8.11 5.90 6.73
N ALA A 107 -9.09 5.54 7.55
CA ALA A 107 -8.87 4.97 8.87
C ALA A 107 -8.17 3.61 8.79
N VAL A 108 -8.61 2.72 7.89
CA VAL A 108 -7.95 1.42 7.64
C VAL A 108 -6.50 1.62 7.20
N ARG A 109 -6.25 2.51 6.24
CA ARG A 109 -4.90 2.87 5.79
C ARG A 109 -4.06 3.44 6.93
N GLY A 110 -4.63 4.31 7.76
CA GLY A 110 -3.98 4.86 8.94
C GLY A 110 -3.57 3.76 9.91
N GLY A 111 -4.48 2.82 10.18
CA GLY A 111 -4.20 1.63 10.98
C GLY A 111 -3.09 0.76 10.38
N LEU A 112 -3.08 0.54 9.06
CA LEU A 112 -2.02 -0.19 8.37
C LEU A 112 -0.65 0.49 8.56
N VAL A 113 -0.58 1.82 8.46
CA VAL A 113 0.65 2.60 8.73
C VAL A 113 1.12 2.37 10.17
N ILE A 114 0.20 2.35 11.14
CA ILE A 114 0.53 2.04 12.54
C ILE A 114 1.05 0.61 12.69
N VAL A 115 0.43 -0.39 12.04
CA VAL A 115 0.92 -1.79 12.06
C VAL A 115 2.36 -1.85 11.55
N VAL A 116 2.67 -1.21 10.43
CA VAL A 116 4.04 -1.17 9.87
C VAL A 116 5.00 -0.48 10.84
N MET A 117 4.59 0.65 11.43
CA MET A 117 5.43 1.38 12.38
C MET A 117 5.72 0.57 13.65
N VAL A 118 4.70 -0.09 14.21
CA VAL A 118 4.85 -1.01 15.36
C VAL A 118 5.76 -2.17 15.01
N ALA A 119 5.60 -2.79 13.83
CA ALA A 119 6.44 -3.88 13.37
C ALA A 119 7.91 -3.47 13.27
N LEU A 120 8.21 -2.29 12.71
CA LEU A 120 9.57 -1.74 12.61
C LEU A 120 10.14 -1.41 14.00
N LEU A 121 9.35 -0.78 14.85
CA LEU A 121 9.76 -0.39 16.20
C LEU A 121 10.06 -1.60 17.09
N ARG A 122 9.34 -2.72 16.94
CA ARG A 122 9.63 -3.97 17.68
C ARG A 122 10.97 -4.62 17.35
N VAL A 123 11.56 -4.29 16.20
CA VAL A 123 12.93 -4.75 15.86
C VAL A 123 13.98 -4.03 16.71
N THR A 124 13.61 -2.92 17.36
CA THR A 124 14.47 -2.15 18.26
C THR A 124 14.12 -2.43 19.73
N PRO A 125 15.01 -2.15 20.71
CA PRO A 125 14.75 -2.40 22.14
C PRO A 125 13.73 -1.42 22.77
N VAL A 126 12.81 -0.89 21.98
CA VAL A 126 11.85 0.13 22.40
C VAL A 126 10.72 -0.41 23.28
N ALA A 127 10.51 -1.74 23.25
CA ALA A 127 9.45 -2.43 23.97
C ALA A 127 9.64 -2.39 25.51
N THR A 128 10.83 -2.04 26.00
CA THR A 128 11.11 -1.88 27.43
C THR A 128 10.76 -0.48 27.96
N ASN A 129 10.47 0.48 27.08
CA ASN A 129 10.17 1.85 27.49
C ASN A 129 8.76 1.98 28.08
N GLU A 130 8.61 2.86 29.08
CA GLU A 130 7.32 3.12 29.75
C GLU A 130 6.22 3.57 28.78
N TRP A 131 6.54 4.39 27.77
CA TRP A 131 5.55 4.85 26.79
C TRP A 131 5.01 3.74 25.88
N TRP A 132 5.74 2.63 25.74
CA TRP A 132 5.29 1.46 25.00
C TRP A 132 4.39 0.58 25.87
N GLN A 133 4.84 0.29 27.10
CA GLN A 133 4.12 -0.60 28.02
C GLN A 133 2.82 0.03 28.55
N SER A 134 2.80 1.34 28.77
CA SER A 134 1.61 2.05 29.25
C SER A 134 0.58 2.36 28.15
N SER A 135 0.85 2.01 26.88
CA SER A 135 -0.09 2.24 25.77
C SER A 135 -1.18 1.18 25.76
N SER A 136 -2.44 1.63 25.64
CA SER A 136 -3.59 0.71 25.53
C SER A 136 -3.80 0.21 24.10
N LEU A 137 -3.35 0.96 23.09
CA LEU A 137 -3.59 0.64 21.67
C LEU A 137 -2.49 -0.24 21.06
N ILE A 138 -1.22 -0.08 21.47
CA ILE A 138 -0.10 -0.85 20.89
C ILE A 138 -0.35 -2.38 20.90
N PRO A 139 -0.81 -3.01 22.00
CA PRO A 139 -1.04 -4.46 22.02
C PRO A 139 -2.00 -4.95 20.92
N HIS A 140 -3.01 -4.16 20.56
CA HIS A 140 -3.97 -4.51 19.51
C HIS A 140 -3.32 -4.53 18.13
N PHE A 141 -2.44 -3.56 17.84
CA PHE A 141 -1.70 -3.52 16.57
C PHE A 141 -0.60 -4.58 16.50
N VAL A 142 -0.05 -5.01 17.63
CA VAL A 142 0.88 -6.15 17.71
C VAL A 142 0.18 -7.46 17.36
N LEU A 143 -1.07 -7.67 17.79
CA LEU A 143 -1.85 -8.83 17.40
C LEU A 143 -2.15 -8.84 15.89
N LEU A 144 -2.51 -7.68 15.33
CA LEU A 144 -2.72 -7.52 13.89
C LEU A 144 -1.44 -7.78 13.07
N GLU A 145 -0.29 -7.33 13.55
CA GLU A 145 1.02 -7.64 12.96
C GLU A 145 1.25 -9.16 12.90
N GLY A 146 1.04 -9.86 14.03
CA GLY A 146 1.20 -11.31 14.12
C GLY A 146 0.30 -12.05 13.12
N TRP A 147 -0.99 -11.74 13.13
CA TRP A 147 -1.94 -12.30 12.18
C TRP A 147 -1.55 -12.03 10.71
N THR A 148 -1.08 -10.81 10.41
CA THR A 148 -0.65 -10.45 9.05
C THR A 148 0.56 -11.27 8.60
N LYS A 149 1.54 -11.49 9.49
CA LYS A 149 2.72 -12.32 9.19
C LYS A 149 2.35 -13.78 8.97
N ASP A 150 1.45 -14.32 9.78
CA ASP A 150 1.01 -15.71 9.64
C ASP A 150 0.21 -15.93 8.36
N MET A 151 -0.68 -14.98 8.02
CA MET A 151 -1.40 -15.00 6.75
C MET A 151 -0.45 -14.91 5.55
N ALA A 152 0.54 -14.01 5.59
CA ALA A 152 1.52 -13.87 4.53
C ALA A 152 2.33 -15.16 4.32
N LYS A 153 2.73 -15.84 5.40
CA LYS A 153 3.39 -17.15 5.31
C LYS A 153 2.50 -18.22 4.70
N GLN A 154 1.23 -18.29 5.11
CA GLN A 154 0.27 -19.27 4.59
C GLN A 154 -0.02 -19.05 3.11
N LEU A 155 -0.23 -17.81 2.68
CA LEU A 155 -0.41 -17.47 1.27
C LEU A 155 0.86 -17.78 0.46
N GLY A 156 2.04 -17.45 1.00
CA GLY A 156 3.31 -17.80 0.36
C GLY A 156 3.48 -19.30 0.15
N ALA A 157 3.17 -20.10 1.17
CA ALA A 157 3.19 -21.56 1.08
C ALA A 157 2.18 -22.08 0.04
N ALA A 158 0.95 -21.60 0.06
CA ALA A 158 -0.10 -22.01 -0.88
C ALA A 158 0.26 -21.68 -2.34
N ILE A 159 0.84 -20.51 -2.60
CA ILE A 159 1.31 -20.11 -3.94
C ILE A 159 2.49 -20.98 -4.39
N TRP A 160 3.42 -21.26 -3.48
CA TRP A 160 4.57 -22.12 -3.76
C TRP A 160 4.12 -23.53 -4.15
N ASP A 161 3.23 -24.13 -3.34
CA ASP A 161 2.68 -25.47 -3.58
C ASP A 161 1.93 -25.55 -4.93
N ALA A 162 1.13 -24.52 -5.25
CA ALA A 162 0.43 -24.42 -6.53
C ALA A 162 1.39 -24.27 -7.73
N SER A 163 2.52 -23.59 -7.56
CA SER A 163 3.53 -23.45 -8.62
C SER A 163 4.42 -24.69 -8.79
N SER A 164 4.53 -25.52 -7.74
CA SER A 164 5.35 -26.75 -7.75
C SER A 164 4.62 -27.98 -8.28
N SER A 165 3.30 -27.88 -8.48
CA SER A 165 2.42 -28.96 -8.95
C SER A 165 2.03 -28.85 -10.43
N SER A 166 2.56 -27.86 -11.15
CA SER A 166 2.43 -27.63 -12.59
C SER A 166 3.76 -27.77 -13.31
#